data_AF-A0A401G8Y2-F1
#
_entry.id   AF-A0A401G8Y2-F1
#
_cell.length_a   1.000
_cell.length_b   1.000
_cell.length_c   1.000
_cell.angle_alpha   90.00
_cell.angle_beta   90.00
_cell.angle_gamma   90.00
#
_symmetry.space_group_name_H-M   'P 1'
#
loop_
_entity.id
_entity.type
_entity.pdbx_description
1 polymer ?
#
loop_
_entity_poly.entity_id
_entity_poly.type
_entity_poly.pdbx_seq_one_letter_code
_entity_poly.pdbx_strand_id
1 'polypeptide(L)'
;MPRKPKFIPGPSKLSKILANLKQEPHPQLLNIRALRLTLAARNDHFGARHFVKEDLPRIRYHNAAVDIEVNKMAKSREDAWKPEMVVEFADGRSQTLDLDKKWSSTILQELLDLAGGPIWSRWKKQRAAAGLPVLDPPVPKPQAPKASAQDPFFLPNRPKTGAAAVLP
;
A
#
# COMPACT_ATOMS: atom_id res chain seq x y z
N MET A 1 48.52 3.98 -10.94
CA MET A 1 47.19 4.61 -11.03
C MET A 1 46.27 3.98 -9.99
N PRO A 2 45.65 4.74 -9.08
CA PRO A 2 44.71 4.19 -8.10
C PRO A 2 43.42 3.72 -8.81
N ARG A 3 43.02 2.48 -8.57
CA ARG A 3 41.77 1.91 -9.10
C ARG A 3 40.59 2.60 -8.40
N LYS A 4 39.66 3.16 -9.17
CA LYS A 4 38.39 3.68 -8.63
C LYS A 4 37.70 2.58 -7.83
N PRO A 5 37.27 2.83 -6.57
CA PRO A 5 36.55 1.83 -5.80
C PRO A 5 35.26 1.45 -6.53
N LYS A 6 34.97 0.15 -6.64
CA LYS A 6 33.72 -0.36 -7.22
C LYS A 6 32.56 0.23 -6.40
N PHE A 7 31.66 0.93 -7.08
CA PHE A 7 30.39 1.40 -6.52
C PHE A 7 29.66 0.20 -5.91
N ILE A 8 29.45 0.21 -4.59
CA ILE A 8 28.60 -0.77 -3.94
C ILE A 8 27.17 -0.28 -4.19
N PRO A 9 26.39 -0.94 -5.07
CA PRO A 9 25.02 -0.52 -5.28
C PRO A 9 24.28 -0.63 -3.95
N GLY A 10 23.47 0.40 -3.64
CA GLY A 10 22.61 0.40 -2.45
C GLY A 10 21.66 -0.82 -2.43
N PRO A 11 20.88 -0.98 -1.35
CA PRO A 11 20.05 -2.16 -1.15
C PRO A 11 19.20 -2.47 -2.39
N SER A 12 19.26 -3.73 -2.83
CA SER A 12 18.56 -4.21 -4.02
C SER A 12 17.05 -4.00 -3.88
N LYS A 13 16.32 -3.95 -4.99
CA LYS A 13 14.85 -3.84 -4.96
C LYS A 13 14.22 -5.00 -4.17
N LEU A 14 14.76 -6.20 -4.32
CA LEU A 14 14.32 -7.38 -3.58
C LEU A 14 14.58 -7.25 -2.07
N SER A 15 15.74 -6.73 -1.66
CA SER A 15 16.03 -6.57 -0.23
C SER A 15 15.08 -5.56 0.42
N LYS A 16 14.68 -4.50 -0.31
CA LYS A 16 13.66 -3.54 0.16
C LYS A 16 12.28 -4.19 0.28
N ILE A 17 11.87 -5.00 -0.69
CA ILE A 17 10.58 -5.72 -0.64
C ILE A 17 10.57 -6.70 0.54
N LEU A 18 11.64 -7.49 0.71
CA LEU A 18 11.76 -8.42 1.84
C LEU A 18 11.73 -7.70 3.19
N ALA A 19 12.38 -6.54 3.30
CA ALA A 19 12.32 -5.71 4.50
C ALA A 19 10.88 -5.27 4.82
N ASN A 20 10.10 -4.89 3.80
CA ASN A 20 8.68 -4.52 3.97
C ASN A 20 7.81 -5.75 4.36
N LEU A 21 8.01 -6.90 3.70
CA LEU A 21 7.27 -8.13 4.00
C LEU A 21 7.54 -8.67 5.42
N LYS A 22 8.75 -8.45 5.92
CA LYS A 22 9.18 -8.82 7.28
C LYS A 22 9.01 -7.70 8.32
N GLN A 23 8.38 -6.58 7.95
CA GLN A 23 8.16 -5.48 8.88
C GLN A 23 7.15 -5.90 9.97
N GLU A 24 7.45 -5.54 11.21
CA GLU A 24 6.55 -5.76 12.36
C GLU A 24 5.35 -4.80 12.33
N PRO A 25 4.15 -5.21 12.77
CA PRO A 25 3.81 -6.53 13.31
C PRO A 25 3.71 -7.59 12.21
N HIS A 26 4.09 -8.84 12.53
CA HIS A 26 3.93 -9.99 11.63
C HIS A 26 2.44 -10.40 11.60
N PRO A 27 1.71 -10.17 10.49
CA PRO A 27 0.28 -10.42 10.45
C PRO A 27 0.00 -11.91 10.23
N GLN A 28 0.17 -12.72 11.27
CA GLN A 28 -0.20 -14.13 11.24
C GLN A 28 -1.67 -14.29 11.63
N LEU A 29 -2.45 -14.82 10.70
CA LEU A 29 -3.89 -15.03 10.84
C LEU A 29 -4.12 -16.49 11.21
N LEU A 30 -4.62 -16.74 12.41
CA LEU A 30 -5.02 -18.06 12.85
C LEU A 30 -6.51 -18.26 12.56
N ASN A 31 -6.87 -19.48 12.18
CA ASN A 31 -8.27 -19.90 11.99
C ASN A 31 -9.02 -19.18 10.85
N ILE A 32 -8.32 -18.51 9.93
CA ILE A 32 -8.93 -18.00 8.69
C ILE A 32 -8.65 -18.98 7.56
N ARG A 33 -9.68 -19.28 6.78
CA ARG A 33 -9.60 -20.08 5.56
C ARG A 33 -9.48 -19.20 4.32
N ALA A 34 -10.34 -18.19 4.21
CA ALA A 34 -10.38 -17.32 3.05
C ALA A 34 -10.65 -15.85 3.42
N LEU A 35 -10.10 -14.95 2.61
CA LEU A 35 -10.31 -13.51 2.67
C LEU A 35 -10.80 -13.04 1.30
N ARG A 36 -12.02 -12.52 1.24
CA ARG A 36 -12.57 -11.91 0.03
C ARG A 36 -12.73 -10.42 0.23
N LEU A 37 -12.07 -9.63 -0.62
CA LEU A 37 -12.14 -8.18 -0.57
C LEU A 37 -12.82 -7.64 -1.82
N THR A 38 -13.81 -6.79 -1.63
CA THR A 38 -14.53 -6.10 -2.70
C THR A 38 -14.25 -4.61 -2.58
N LEU A 39 -13.58 -4.01 -3.56
CA LEU A 39 -13.20 -2.59 -3.51
C LEU A 39 -13.21 -1.90 -4.88
N ALA A 40 -13.33 -0.58 -4.86
CA ALA A 40 -13.36 0.21 -6.08
C ALA A 40 -11.97 0.25 -6.71
N ALA A 41 -11.88 0.00 -8.02
CA ALA A 41 -10.61 0.02 -8.72
C ALA A 41 -9.95 1.41 -8.72
N ARG A 42 -10.76 2.48 -8.78
CA ARG A 42 -10.31 3.88 -8.92
C ARG A 42 -11.12 4.83 -8.03
N ASN A 43 -10.47 5.96 -7.70
CA ASN A 43 -10.97 7.14 -6.99
C ASN A 43 -11.43 6.91 -5.54
N ASP A 44 -12.23 5.90 -5.30
CA ASP A 44 -12.84 5.65 -4.00
C ASP A 44 -12.05 4.64 -3.15
N HIS A 45 -12.40 4.56 -1.87
CA HIS A 45 -11.93 3.56 -0.91
C HIS A 45 -10.39 3.53 -0.79
N PHE A 46 -9.78 4.71 -0.61
CA PHE A 46 -8.32 4.88 -0.57
C PHE A 46 -7.66 3.98 0.47
N GLY A 47 -8.22 3.86 1.67
CA GLY A 47 -7.70 2.99 2.71
C GLY A 47 -7.72 1.51 2.34
N ALA A 48 -8.81 1.02 1.75
CA ALA A 48 -8.90 -0.36 1.24
C ALA A 48 -7.90 -0.63 0.10
N ARG A 49 -7.71 0.34 -0.81
CA ARG A 49 -6.69 0.23 -1.88
C ARG A 49 -5.27 0.22 -1.31
N HIS A 50 -5.01 1.05 -0.32
CA HIS A 50 -3.73 1.06 0.39
C HIS A 50 -3.48 -0.25 1.12
N PHE A 51 -4.48 -0.78 1.81
CA PHE A 51 -4.42 -2.08 2.47
C PHE A 51 -4.06 -3.19 1.47
N VAL A 52 -4.74 -3.26 0.31
CA VAL A 52 -4.43 -4.26 -0.73
C VAL A 52 -3.02 -4.10 -1.31
N LYS A 53 -2.49 -2.88 -1.35
CA LYS A 53 -1.17 -2.61 -1.91
C LYS A 53 -0.03 -2.90 -0.93
N GLU A 54 -0.18 -2.48 0.33
CA GLU A 54 0.91 -2.50 1.31
C GLU A 54 0.78 -3.67 2.31
N ASP A 55 -0.43 -3.93 2.82
CA ASP A 55 -0.66 -4.89 3.90
C ASP A 55 -0.98 -6.30 3.41
N LEU A 56 -1.74 -6.44 2.32
CA LEU A 56 -2.12 -7.74 1.78
C LEU A 56 -0.93 -8.61 1.33
N PRO A 57 0.12 -8.07 0.67
CA PRO A 57 1.32 -8.85 0.39
C PRO A 57 2.01 -9.36 1.65
N ARG A 58 2.00 -8.57 2.74
CA ARG A 58 2.56 -8.96 4.05
C ARG A 58 1.74 -10.10 4.64
N ILE A 59 0.41 -10.00 4.63
CA ILE A 59 -0.50 -11.06 5.09
C ILE A 59 -0.25 -12.36 4.31
N ARG A 60 -0.18 -12.30 2.98
CA ARG A 60 0.05 -13.49 2.14
C ARG A 60 1.42 -14.12 2.39
N TYR A 61 2.45 -13.31 2.67
CA TYR A 61 3.80 -13.78 2.96
C TYR A 61 3.86 -14.61 4.26
N HIS A 62 3.10 -14.23 5.28
CA HIS A 62 3.06 -14.96 6.57
C HIS A 62 2.00 -16.07 6.62
N ASN A 63 0.99 -16.02 5.74
CA ASN A 63 -0.11 -16.99 5.71
C ASN A 63 -0.28 -17.58 4.30
N ALA A 64 0.62 -18.48 3.91
CA ALA A 64 0.58 -19.10 2.58
C ALA A 64 -0.65 -20.01 2.36
N ALA A 65 -1.29 -20.48 3.43
CA ALA A 65 -2.44 -21.37 3.38
C ALA A 65 -3.80 -20.66 3.23
N VAL A 66 -3.85 -19.34 3.42
CA VAL A 66 -5.09 -18.57 3.34
C VAL A 66 -5.38 -18.23 1.88
N ASP A 67 -6.60 -18.52 1.45
CA ASP A 67 -7.06 -18.10 0.12
C ASP A 67 -7.43 -16.62 0.13
N ILE A 68 -6.91 -15.84 -0.82
CA ILE A 68 -7.10 -14.39 -0.83
C ILE A 68 -7.59 -13.96 -2.22
N GLU A 69 -8.84 -13.54 -2.26
CA GLU A 69 -9.50 -13.05 -3.46
C GLU A 69 -9.74 -11.53 -3.34
N VAL A 70 -9.34 -10.78 -4.37
CA VAL A 70 -9.55 -9.33 -4.43
C VAL A 70 -10.35 -8.99 -5.68
N ASN A 71 -11.61 -8.65 -5.49
CA ASN A 71 -12.49 -8.19 -6.55
C ASN A 71 -12.43 -6.66 -6.65
N LYS A 72 -11.88 -6.19 -7.76
CA LYS A 72 -11.76 -4.75 -8.06
C LYS A 72 -12.83 -4.37 -9.08
N MET A 73 -13.91 -3.79 -8.60
CA MET A 73 -15.01 -3.37 -9.46
C MET A 73 -14.82 -1.91 -9.90
N ALA A 74 -15.19 -1.61 -11.14
CA ALA A 74 -15.25 -0.25 -11.64
C ALA A 74 -16.48 0.43 -11.05
N LYS A 75 -16.27 1.49 -10.25
CA LYS A 75 -17.34 2.28 -9.66
C LYS A 75 -17.72 3.41 -10.62
N SER A 76 -18.97 3.44 -11.06
CA SER A 76 -19.53 4.62 -11.74
C SER A 76 -19.82 5.71 -10.70
N ARG A 77 -20.01 6.97 -11.10
CA ARG A 77 -20.31 8.06 -10.16
C ARG A 77 -21.67 7.89 -9.46
N GLU A 78 -22.56 7.08 -10.03
CA GLU A 78 -23.93 6.86 -9.57
C GLU A 78 -24.03 5.67 -8.62
N ASP A 79 -23.11 4.70 -8.73
CA ASP A 79 -23.13 3.51 -7.88
C ASP A 79 -22.45 3.79 -6.54
N ALA A 80 -23.24 3.94 -5.47
CA ALA A 80 -22.76 4.18 -4.11
C ALA A 80 -22.53 2.90 -3.29
N TRP A 81 -21.90 1.87 -3.89
CA TRP A 81 -21.59 0.64 -3.14
C TRP A 81 -20.38 0.83 -2.22
N LYS A 82 -20.42 0.15 -1.07
CA LYS A 82 -19.42 0.23 0.01
C LYS A 82 -18.35 -0.87 -0.14
N PRO A 83 -17.10 -0.62 0.21
CA PRO A 83 -16.07 -1.64 0.19
C PRO A 83 -16.28 -2.60 1.37
N GLU A 84 -16.22 -3.88 1.08
CA GLU A 84 -16.47 -4.93 2.07
C GLU A 84 -15.33 -5.95 2.06
N MET A 85 -15.02 -6.48 3.24
CA MET A 85 -14.12 -7.61 3.42
C MET A 85 -14.84 -8.73 4.13
N VAL A 86 -14.98 -9.87 3.46
CA VAL A 86 -15.54 -11.08 4.04
C VAL A 86 -14.38 -11.96 4.50
N VAL A 87 -14.38 -12.25 5.80
CA VAL A 87 -13.44 -13.15 6.45
C VAL A 87 -14.15 -14.48 6.70
N GLU A 88 -13.68 -15.54 6.04
CA GLU A 88 -14.17 -16.90 6.26
C GLU A 88 -13.24 -17.63 7.23
N PHE A 89 -13.79 -18.04 8.36
CA PHE A 89 -13.08 -18.80 9.38
C PHE A 89 -13.05 -20.30 9.03
N ALA A 90 -12.08 -21.02 9.60
CA ALA A 90 -11.97 -22.47 9.45
C ALA A 90 -13.21 -23.22 9.97
N ASP A 91 -13.91 -22.63 10.96
CA ASP A 91 -15.16 -23.16 11.53
C ASP A 91 -16.38 -22.98 10.61
N GLY A 92 -16.20 -22.41 9.42
CA GLY A 92 -17.27 -22.14 8.45
C GLY A 92 -18.07 -20.86 8.73
N ARG A 93 -17.73 -20.11 9.77
CA ARG A 93 -18.32 -18.79 10.04
C ARG A 93 -17.76 -17.76 9.06
N SER A 94 -18.60 -16.83 8.62
CA SER A 94 -18.19 -15.68 7.81
C SER A 94 -18.48 -14.38 8.55
N GLN A 95 -17.53 -13.46 8.56
CA GLN A 95 -17.72 -12.12 9.10
C GLN A 95 -17.44 -11.07 8.03
N THR A 96 -18.40 -10.18 7.83
CA THR A 96 -18.27 -9.06 6.89
C THR A 96 -17.82 -7.82 7.65
N LEU A 97 -16.76 -7.18 7.13
CA LEU A 97 -16.21 -5.95 7.65
C LEU A 97 -16.42 -4.83 6.64
N ASP A 98 -17.06 -3.75 7.09
CA ASP A 98 -17.17 -2.51 6.33
C ASP A 98 -15.80 -1.81 6.32
N LEU A 99 -15.28 -1.51 5.14
CA LEU A 99 -14.00 -0.82 4.94
C LEU A 99 -14.19 0.67 4.59
N ASP A 100 -15.43 1.18 4.56
CA ASP A 100 -15.70 2.55 4.15
C ASP A 100 -15.06 3.56 5.09
N LYS A 101 -14.41 4.59 4.51
CA LYS A 101 -13.70 5.68 5.22
C LYS A 101 -12.67 5.24 6.27
N LYS A 102 -12.30 3.95 6.32
CA LYS A 102 -11.26 3.44 7.22
C LYS A 102 -9.89 3.60 6.60
N TRP A 103 -8.90 3.82 7.44
CA TRP A 103 -7.49 3.81 7.04
C TRP A 103 -6.98 2.38 6.98
N SER A 104 -5.94 2.12 6.17
CA SER A 104 -5.36 0.78 6.03
C SER A 104 -4.87 0.21 7.36
N SER A 105 -4.28 1.05 8.23
CA SER A 105 -3.85 0.65 9.57
C SER A 105 -5.02 0.20 10.44
N THR A 106 -6.15 0.90 10.40
CA THR A 106 -7.36 0.52 11.14
C THR A 106 -7.93 -0.80 10.63
N ILE A 107 -7.99 -1.00 9.30
CA ILE A 107 -8.44 -2.25 8.68
C ILE A 107 -7.55 -3.42 9.11
N LEU A 108 -6.23 -3.23 9.08
CA LEU A 108 -5.28 -4.24 9.53
C LEU A 108 -5.46 -4.56 11.02
N GLN A 109 -5.65 -3.53 11.85
CA GLN A 109 -5.89 -3.72 13.28
C GLN A 109 -7.16 -4.54 13.51
N GLU A 110 -8.28 -4.20 12.87
CA GLU A 110 -9.54 -4.93 13.00
C GLU A 110 -9.39 -6.39 12.57
N LEU A 111 -8.71 -6.64 11.45
CA LEU A 111 -8.45 -8.00 10.98
C LEU A 111 -7.60 -8.81 11.96
N LEU A 112 -6.53 -8.20 12.50
CA LEU A 112 -5.69 -8.83 13.51
C LEU A 112 -6.40 -8.95 14.86
N ASP A 113 -7.35 -8.08 15.19
CA ASP A 113 -8.14 -8.21 16.41
C ASP A 113 -9.10 -9.39 16.34
N LEU A 114 -9.56 -9.75 15.14
CA LEU A 114 -10.44 -10.89 14.91
C LEU A 114 -9.70 -12.22 14.77
N ALA A 115 -8.55 -12.22 14.10
CA ALA A 115 -7.85 -13.46 13.75
C ALA A 115 -6.35 -13.47 14.10
N GLY A 116 -5.86 -12.41 14.74
CA GLY A 116 -4.49 -12.33 15.20
C GLY A 116 -4.26 -13.28 16.36
N GLY A 117 -3.23 -14.09 16.22
CA GLY A 117 -2.85 -15.07 17.24
C GLY A 117 -2.06 -14.50 18.42
N PRO A 118 -1.36 -15.38 19.16
CA PRO A 118 -0.53 -14.99 20.32
C PRO A 118 0.54 -13.95 19.99
N ILE A 119 1.07 -13.94 18.77
CA ILE A 119 2.07 -12.96 18.30
C ILE A 119 1.48 -11.55 18.34
N TRP A 120 0.23 -11.38 17.89
CA TRP A 120 -0.46 -10.10 17.91
C TRP A 120 -0.70 -9.60 19.33
N SER A 121 -1.13 -10.49 20.23
CA SER A 121 -1.31 -10.13 21.65
C SER A 121 0.00 -9.71 22.31
N ARG A 122 1.12 -10.36 21.98
CA ARG A 122 2.46 -9.97 22.46
C ARG A 122 2.87 -8.59 21.95
N TRP A 123 2.65 -8.33 20.66
CA TRP A 123 2.91 -7.02 20.06
C TRP A 123 2.13 -5.90 20.75
N LYS A 124 0.82 -6.09 20.98
CA LYS A 124 0.01 -5.11 21.73
C LYS A 124 0.58 -4.82 23.11
N LYS A 125 0.97 -5.87 23.85
CA LYS A 125 1.58 -5.72 25.18
C LYS A 125 2.89 -4.94 25.12
N GLN A 126 3.74 -5.21 24.14
CA GLN A 126 5.01 -4.50 23.94
C GLN A 126 4.79 -3.02 23.61
N ARG A 127 3.87 -2.71 22.68
CA ARG A 127 3.51 -1.33 22.32
C ARG A 127 2.88 -0.59 23.50
N ALA A 128 2.00 -1.24 24.25
CA ALA A 128 1.38 -0.67 25.46
C ALA A 128 2.44 -0.37 26.54
N ALA A 129 3.39 -1.28 26.76
CA ALA A 129 4.51 -1.06 27.69
C ALA A 129 5.42 0.09 27.25
N ALA A 130 5.56 0.31 25.94
CA ALA A 130 6.32 1.42 25.36
C ALA A 130 5.54 2.75 25.29
N GLY A 131 4.26 2.77 25.66
CA GLY A 131 3.39 3.95 25.54
C GLY A 131 3.11 4.39 24.09
N LEU A 132 3.33 3.51 23.11
CA LEU A 132 3.17 3.79 21.69
C LEU A 132 1.82 3.27 21.17
N PRO A 133 1.24 3.87 20.10
CA PRO A 133 0.05 3.33 19.46
C PRO A 133 0.31 1.93 18.89
N VAL A 134 -0.73 1.10 18.85
CA VAL A 134 -0.66 -0.33 18.45
C VAL A 134 -0.17 -0.48 17.01
N LEU A 135 -0.63 0.40 16.12
CA LEU A 135 -0.12 0.58 14.77
C LEU A 135 0.18 2.06 14.57
N ASP A 136 1.24 2.34 13.80
CA ASP A 136 1.61 3.73 13.53
C ASP A 136 0.51 4.38 12.67
N PRO A 137 -0.01 5.54 13.08
CA PRO A 137 -1.01 6.23 12.29
C PRO A 137 -0.40 6.64 10.95
N PRO A 138 -1.18 6.57 9.87
CA PRO A 138 -0.72 6.94 8.54
C PRO A 138 -0.35 8.43 8.54
N VAL A 139 0.96 8.71 8.44
CA VAL A 139 1.43 10.09 8.29
C VAL A 139 1.11 10.53 6.85
N PRO A 140 0.30 11.57 6.63
CA PRO A 140 0.08 12.10 5.29
C PRO A 140 1.44 12.51 4.74
N LYS A 141 1.82 11.94 3.59
CA LYS A 141 3.05 12.36 2.90
C LYS A 141 2.95 13.88 2.67
N PRO A 142 3.99 14.66 3.01
CA PRO A 142 4.03 16.07 2.64
C PRO A 142 3.74 16.16 1.15
N GLN A 143 2.72 16.92 0.76
CA GLN A 143 2.45 17.16 -0.66
C GLN A 143 3.72 17.79 -1.22
N ALA A 144 4.37 17.11 -2.18
CA ALA A 144 5.43 17.74 -2.94
C ALA A 144 4.88 19.08 -3.47
N PRO A 145 5.60 20.20 -3.31
CA PRO A 145 5.12 21.49 -3.79
C PRO A 145 4.72 21.29 -5.24
N LYS A 146 3.44 21.54 -5.54
CA LYS A 146 2.95 21.56 -6.92
C LYS A 146 3.83 22.59 -7.61
N ALA A 147 4.76 22.14 -8.44
CA ALA A 147 5.48 23.02 -9.33
C ALA A 147 4.40 23.73 -10.13
N SER A 148 4.13 25.00 -9.81
CA SER A 148 3.35 25.88 -10.64
C SER A 148 4.01 25.82 -12.01
N ALA A 149 3.28 25.34 -13.01
CA ALA A 149 3.68 25.42 -14.39
C ALA A 149 3.79 26.90 -14.77
N GLN A 150 4.96 27.49 -14.52
CA GLN A 150 5.48 28.53 -15.38
C GLN A 150 6.18 27.78 -16.50
N ASP A 151 5.45 27.61 -17.61
CA ASP A 151 5.95 27.04 -18.84
C ASP A 151 7.27 27.74 -19.25
N PRO A 152 8.41 27.03 -19.37
CA PRO A 152 9.61 27.61 -19.95
C PRO A 152 9.55 27.67 -21.49
N PHE A 153 8.40 27.32 -22.10
CA PHE A 153 8.25 27.20 -23.56
C PHE A 153 7.73 28.45 -24.27
N PHE A 154 7.37 29.52 -23.56
CA PHE A 154 7.05 30.82 -24.16
C PHE A 154 8.24 31.78 -24.05
N LEU A 155 9.22 31.61 -24.93
CA LEU A 155 10.14 32.70 -25.30
C LEU A 155 9.64 33.30 -26.63
N PRO A 156 8.97 34.46 -26.63
CA PRO A 156 8.56 35.11 -27.87
C PRO A 156 9.74 35.93 -28.39
N ASN A 157 10.75 35.26 -28.95
CA ASN A 157 11.74 35.83 -29.91
C ASN A 157 12.95 34.91 -30.03
N ARG A 158 12.91 33.97 -30.98
CA ARG A 158 14.13 33.44 -31.61
C ARG A 158 14.12 33.88 -33.08
N PRO A 159 15.08 34.71 -33.54
CA PRO A 159 15.22 34.98 -34.96
C PRO A 159 15.65 33.68 -35.66
N LYS A 160 14.87 33.26 -36.67
CA LYS A 160 15.19 32.11 -37.52
C LYS A 160 16.46 32.42 -38.31
N THR A 161 17.61 31.92 -37.87
CA THR A 161 18.84 31.89 -38.68
C THR A 161 18.72 30.71 -39.63
N GLY A 162 18.25 30.97 -40.84
CA GLY A 162 18.22 30.01 -41.93
C GLY A 162 19.62 29.79 -42.48
N ALA A 163 20.22 28.65 -42.15
CA ALA A 163 21.36 28.11 -42.88
C ALA A 163 20.84 27.46 -44.17
N ALA A 164 20.87 28.21 -45.26
CA ALA A 164 20.74 27.68 -46.62
C ALA A 164 21.55 28.57 -47.57
N ALA A 165 22.87 28.42 -47.47
CA ALA A 165 23.76 28.68 -48.59
C ALA A 165 24.15 27.32 -49.16
N VAL A 166 24.09 27.19 -50.49
CA VAL A 166 25.01 26.48 -51.41
C VAL A 166 24.22 25.97 -52.64
N LEU A 167 24.23 26.82 -53.70
CA LEU A 167 24.57 26.55 -55.13
C LEU A 167 23.73 25.54 -55.96
N PRO A 168 23.74 25.60 -57.32
CA PRO A 168 24.72 26.22 -58.25
C PRO A 168 24.33 27.56 -58.88
#